data_AF-A0A3R6MZX3-F1
#
_entry.id   AF-A0A3R6MZX3-F1
#
_cell.length_a   1.000
_cell.length_b   1.000
_cell.length_c   1.000
_cell.angle_alpha   90.00
_cell.angle_beta   90.00
_cell.angle_gamma   90.00
#
_symmetry.space_group_name_H-M   'P 1'
#
loop_
_entity.id
_entity.type
_entity.pdbx_description
1 polymer ?
#
loop_
_entity_poly.entity_id
_entity_poly.type
_entity_poly.pdbx_seq_one_letter_code
_entity_poly.pdbx_strand_id
1 'polypeptide(L)'
;MNMAQKVLLIIGGAFAGIGAVLTMIFGSIGMVFRPMRAFLALPLFFLILGICFIAAVLFGQHKKSLIVKNGIRYAAKIYGYVENTAYMVNGRFPVNVIVHYFDKNQIEREAVIPTAFEKGASTYPIGMTMDIYEYQGKYGWDPDSVRDEILPGEQELMDDKPVDPSKLRMTAVQCPNCGASYQAAAGYTGRCPYCGSYHNVE
;
A
#
# COMPACT_ATOMS: atom_id res chain seq x y z
N MET A 1 -2.01 6.26 4.00
CA MET A 1 -0.68 6.90 4.19
C MET A 1 0.28 5.85 4.71
N ASN A 2 1.49 5.76 4.16
CA ASN A 2 2.52 4.88 4.72
C ASN A 2 3.11 5.49 6.01
N MET A 3 3.76 4.69 6.86
CA MET A 3 4.33 5.12 8.15
C MET A 3 5.32 6.29 7.99
N ALA A 4 6.18 6.26 6.97
CA ALA A 4 7.09 7.37 6.68
C ALA A 4 6.36 8.69 6.40
N GLN A 5 5.23 8.65 5.69
CA GLN A 5 4.42 9.85 5.42
C GLN A 5 3.76 10.39 6.68
N LYS A 6 3.32 9.51 7.59
CA LYS A 6 2.77 9.93 8.89
C LYS A 6 3.84 10.61 9.74
N VAL A 7 5.05 10.03 9.81
CA VAL A 7 6.19 10.61 10.56
C VAL A 7 6.59 11.97 9.98
N LEU A 8 6.73 12.08 8.65
CA LEU A 8 7.04 13.35 7.99
C LEU A 8 5.97 14.43 8.24
N LEU A 9 4.70 14.04 8.29
CA LEU A 9 3.61 14.98 8.57
C LEU A 9 3.61 15.46 10.02
N ILE A 10 3.93 14.59 10.99
CA ILE A 10 4.10 14.95 12.41
C ILE A 10 5.28 15.91 12.57
N ILE A 11 6.44 15.56 12.01
CA ILE A 11 7.66 16.38 12.08
C ILE A 11 7.43 17.74 11.39
N GLY A 12 6.87 17.73 10.18
CA GLY A 12 6.54 18.94 9.43
C GLY A 12 5.54 19.84 10.18
N GLY A 13 4.52 19.26 10.81
CA GLY A 13 3.56 19.97 11.66
C GLY A 13 4.22 20.63 12.87
N ALA A 14 5.13 19.92 13.56
CA ALA A 14 5.88 20.48 14.68
C ALA A 14 6.76 21.66 14.25
N PHE A 15 7.52 21.52 13.15
CA PHE A 15 8.36 22.60 12.63
C PHE A 15 7.56 23.82 12.17
N ALA A 16 6.44 23.59 11.46
CA ALA A 16 5.56 24.67 11.03
C ALA A 16 4.92 25.39 12.21
N GLY A 17 4.46 24.64 13.23
CA GLY A 17 3.86 25.21 14.44
C GLY A 17 4.84 26.04 15.26
N ILE A 18 6.03 25.49 15.56
CA ILE A 18 7.08 26.20 16.29
C ILE A 18 7.54 27.44 15.50
N GLY A 19 7.77 27.29 14.20
CA GLY A 19 8.14 28.39 13.31
C GLY A 19 7.09 29.50 13.30
N ALA A 20 5.79 29.17 13.26
CA ALA A 20 4.70 30.14 13.26
C ALA A 20 4.61 30.91 14.58
N VAL A 21 4.68 30.21 15.71
CA VAL A 21 4.62 30.83 17.05
C VAL A 21 5.80 31.76 17.25
N LEU A 22 7.02 31.31 16.95
CA LEU A 22 8.22 32.13 17.08
C LEU A 22 8.18 33.33 16.11
N THR A 23 7.71 33.14 14.88
CA THR A 23 7.58 34.25 13.92
C THR A 23 6.59 35.30 14.42
N MET A 24 5.47 34.91 15.05
CA MET A 24 4.54 35.85 15.67
C MET A 24 5.17 36.63 16.84
N ILE A 25 5.89 35.94 17.74
CA ILE A 25 6.54 36.56 18.89
C ILE A 25 7.64 37.53 18.43
N PHE A 26 8.60 37.06 17.64
CA PHE A 26 9.69 37.90 17.15
C PHE A 26 9.20 38.98 16.18
N GLY A 27 8.11 38.73 15.45
CA GLY A 27 7.49 39.71 14.55
C GLY A 27 6.90 40.89 15.32
N SER A 28 6.16 40.59 16.39
CA SER A 28 5.58 41.61 17.27
C SER A 28 6.66 42.46 17.96
N ILE A 29 7.73 41.84 18.47
CA ILE A 29 8.83 42.54 19.15
C ILE A 29 9.74 43.29 18.16
N GLY A 30 10.01 42.71 16.99
CA GLY A 30 10.86 43.28 15.93
C GLY A 30 10.24 44.48 15.20
N MET A 31 8.93 44.70 15.34
CA MET A 31 8.31 45.97 14.94
C MET A 31 8.75 47.13 15.85
N VAL A 32 9.04 46.85 17.13
CA VAL A 32 9.48 47.84 18.13
C VAL A 32 11.01 48.01 18.10
N PHE A 33 11.77 46.92 17.95
CA PHE A 33 13.25 46.95 17.95
C PHE A 33 13.83 46.53 16.59
N ARG A 34 14.31 47.52 15.81
CA ARG A 34 14.95 47.31 14.49
C ARG A 34 16.07 46.24 14.44
N PRO A 35 17.02 46.13 15.40
CA PRO A 35 18.07 45.11 15.32
C PRO A 35 17.54 43.67 15.52
N MET A 36 16.36 43.50 16.13
CA MET A 36 15.76 42.18 16.36
C MET A 36 15.17 41.55 15.09
N ARG A 37 15.01 42.31 13.99
CA ARG A 37 14.49 41.79 12.72
C ARG A 37 15.40 40.75 12.06
N ALA A 38 16.71 40.81 12.31
CA ALA A 38 17.65 39.80 11.80
C ALA A 38 17.38 38.41 12.42
N PHE A 39 16.86 38.36 13.65
CA PHE A 39 16.51 37.11 14.34
C PHE A 39 15.23 36.46 13.81
N LEU A 40 14.44 37.14 12.96
CA LEU A 40 13.25 36.58 12.32
C LEU A 40 13.57 35.50 11.28
N ALA A 41 14.79 35.48 10.76
CA ALA A 41 15.21 34.53 9.73
C ALA A 41 15.14 33.08 10.23
N LEU A 42 15.49 32.83 11.50
CA LEU A 42 15.51 31.49 12.08
C LEU A 42 14.08 30.90 12.25
N PRO A 43 13.11 31.61 12.85
CA PRO A 43 11.70 31.18 12.88
C PRO A 43 11.09 30.96 11.49
N LEU A 44 11.37 31.85 10.53
CA LEU A 44 10.88 31.73 9.16
C LEU A 44 11.46 30.50 8.46
N PHE A 45 12.74 30.19 8.69
CA PHE A 45 13.35 28.98 8.15
C PHE A 45 12.63 27.71 8.65
N PHE A 46 12.36 27.59 9.95
CA PHE A 46 11.61 26.46 10.50
C PHE A 46 10.18 26.37 9.95
N LEU A 47 9.51 27.51 9.78
CA LEU A 47 8.18 27.57 9.18
C LEU A 47 8.18 27.07 7.73
N ILE A 48 9.09 27.58 6.90
CA ILE A 48 9.23 27.17 5.49
C ILE A 48 9.56 25.68 5.40
N LEU A 49 10.51 25.20 6.21
CA LEU A 49 10.91 23.79 6.24
C LEU A 49 9.74 22.88 6.64
N GLY A 50 8.96 23.28 7.65
CA GLY A 50 7.76 22.55 8.07
C GLY A 50 6.70 22.49 6.96
N ILE A 51 6.43 23.61 6.29
CA ILE A 51 5.49 23.67 5.15
C ILE A 51 5.97 22.78 4.00
N CYS A 52 7.27 22.78 3.68
CA CYS A 52 7.84 21.92 2.64
C CYS A 52 7.61 20.43 2.93
N PHE A 53 7.80 19.97 4.17
CA PHE A 53 7.54 18.58 4.53
C PHE A 53 6.06 18.21 4.39
N ILE A 54 5.15 19.07 4.85
CA ILE A 54 3.70 18.85 4.70
C ILE A 54 3.32 18.79 3.22
N ALA A 55 3.78 19.74 2.42
CA ALA A 55 3.51 19.81 0.99
C ALA A 55 4.02 18.56 0.24
N ALA A 56 5.22 18.06 0.56
CA ALA A 56 5.76 16.85 -0.04
C ALA A 56 4.88 15.61 0.23
N VAL A 57 4.37 15.47 1.46
CA VAL A 57 3.46 14.38 1.81
C VAL A 57 2.14 14.50 1.06
N LEU A 58 1.53 15.68 1.05
CA LEU A 58 0.26 15.95 0.37
C LEU A 58 0.37 15.70 -1.15
N PHE A 59 1.45 16.15 -1.78
CA PHE A 59 1.68 15.93 -3.20
C PHE A 59 1.85 14.44 -3.55
N GLY A 60 2.55 13.69 -2.71
CA GLY A 60 2.66 12.23 -2.84
C GLY A 60 1.32 11.53 -2.72
N GLN A 61 0.45 11.96 -1.79
CA GLN A 61 -0.90 11.43 -1.66
C GLN A 61 -1.80 11.82 -2.83
N HIS A 62 -1.72 13.06 -3.30
CA HIS A 62 -2.49 13.54 -4.43
C HIS A 62 -2.20 12.70 -5.68
N LYS A 63 -0.93 12.37 -5.95
CA LYS A 63 -0.55 11.48 -7.06
C LYS A 63 -1.20 10.10 -6.95
N LYS A 64 -1.15 9.47 -5.77
CA LYS A 64 -1.81 8.16 -5.57
C LYS A 64 -3.31 8.26 -5.77
N SER A 65 -3.94 9.29 -5.22
CA SER A 65 -5.37 9.53 -5.36
C SER A 65 -5.77 9.78 -6.82
N LEU A 66 -4.95 10.50 -7.57
CA LEU A 66 -5.20 10.78 -8.99
C LEU A 66 -5.26 9.49 -9.82
N ILE A 67 -4.38 8.53 -9.54
CA ILE A 67 -4.37 7.23 -10.21
C ILE A 67 -5.65 6.46 -9.91
N VAL A 68 -6.09 6.42 -8.66
CA VAL A 68 -7.33 5.72 -8.28
C VAL A 68 -8.58 6.41 -8.84
N LYS A 69 -8.59 7.76 -8.90
CA LYS A 69 -9.76 8.52 -9.38
C LYS A 69 -9.90 8.52 -10.91
N ASN A 70 -8.79 8.64 -11.63
CA ASN A 70 -8.79 8.80 -13.09
C ASN A 70 -8.31 7.56 -13.84
N GLY A 71 -7.81 6.56 -13.12
CA GLY A 71 -7.31 5.32 -13.71
C GLY A 71 -8.43 4.40 -14.18
N ILE A 72 -8.09 3.55 -15.14
CA ILE A 72 -8.97 2.47 -15.57
C ILE A 72 -8.90 1.39 -14.50
N ARG A 73 -10.05 1.02 -13.95
CA ARG A 73 -10.17 -0.05 -12.97
C ARG A 73 -10.10 -1.42 -13.65
N TYR A 74 -9.27 -2.30 -13.12
CA TYR A 74 -9.23 -3.72 -13.47
C TYR A 74 -9.39 -4.57 -12.21
N ALA A 75 -10.20 -5.62 -12.30
CA ALA A 75 -10.22 -6.66 -11.28
C ALA A 75 -9.04 -7.61 -11.57
N ALA A 76 -8.14 -7.76 -10.59
CA ALA A 76 -6.90 -8.49 -10.76
C ALA A 76 -6.79 -9.60 -9.71
N LYS A 77 -6.27 -10.76 -10.12
CA LYS A 77 -5.98 -11.87 -9.23
C LYS A 77 -4.62 -11.72 -8.60
N ILE A 78 -4.57 -11.87 -7.28
CA ILE A 78 -3.33 -11.87 -6.52
C ILE A 78 -2.63 -13.20 -6.80
N TYR A 79 -1.55 -13.11 -7.55
CA TYR A 79 -0.87 -14.27 -8.11
C TYR A 79 0.32 -14.71 -7.27
N GLY A 80 1.09 -13.75 -6.76
CA GLY A 80 2.29 -14.03 -6.01
C GLY A 80 2.86 -12.80 -5.30
N TYR A 81 4.07 -12.95 -4.77
CA TYR A 81 4.77 -11.89 -4.06
C TYR A 81 6.19 -11.73 -4.57
N VAL A 82 6.68 -10.49 -4.56
CA VAL A 82 8.07 -10.16 -4.85
C VAL A 82 8.66 -9.32 -3.72
N GLU A 83 9.88 -9.66 -3.28
CA GLU A 83 10.57 -8.89 -2.26
C GLU A 83 10.98 -7.51 -2.80
N ASN A 84 10.70 -6.48 -2.01
CA ASN A 84 11.12 -5.12 -2.30
C ASN A 84 12.49 -4.87 -1.66
N THR A 85 13.55 -5.05 -2.45
CA THR A 85 14.94 -4.90 -2.01
C THR A 85 15.39 -3.45 -1.86
N ALA A 86 14.52 -2.48 -2.15
CA ALA A 86 14.87 -1.06 -2.06
C ALA A 86 15.08 -0.59 -0.61
N TYR A 87 14.50 -1.26 0.39
CA TYR A 87 14.67 -0.93 1.80
C TYR A 87 14.29 -2.11 2.72
N MET A 88 14.75 -2.07 3.97
CA MET A 88 14.40 -3.07 4.99
C MET A 88 13.59 -2.43 6.12
N VAL A 89 12.65 -3.20 6.67
CA VAL A 89 11.90 -2.88 7.89
C VAL A 89 12.17 -3.99 8.89
N ASN A 90 12.72 -3.65 10.06
CA ASN A 90 13.08 -4.63 11.11
C ASN A 90 13.97 -5.79 10.60
N GLY A 91 14.93 -5.49 9.71
CA GLY A 91 15.87 -6.49 9.16
C GLY A 91 15.27 -7.43 8.11
N ARG A 92 14.05 -7.16 7.62
CA ARG A 92 13.38 -7.94 6.57
C ARG A 92 13.01 -7.05 5.39
N PHE A 93 13.06 -7.61 4.19
CA PHE A 93 12.50 -6.94 3.01
C PHE A 93 10.97 -7.02 3.04
N PRO A 94 10.26 -5.90 2.90
CA PRO A 94 8.81 -5.94 2.69
C PRO A 94 8.50 -6.57 1.34
N VAL A 95 7.29 -7.07 1.18
CA VAL A 95 6.83 -7.75 -0.04
C VAL A 95 5.79 -6.92 -0.78
N ASN A 96 5.86 -6.98 -2.10
CA ASN A 96 4.89 -6.41 -3.03
C ASN A 96 4.06 -7.54 -3.62
N VAL A 97 2.85 -7.22 -4.06
CA VAL A 97 1.95 -8.19 -4.69
C VAL A 97 2.20 -8.22 -6.19
N ILE A 98 2.28 -9.42 -6.76
CA ILE A 98 2.19 -9.67 -8.20
C ILE A 98 0.73 -9.99 -8.50
N VAL A 99 0.14 -9.29 -9.46
CA VAL A 99 -1.24 -9.53 -9.88
C VAL A 99 -1.32 -9.83 -11.37
N HIS A 100 -2.23 -10.72 -11.73
CA HIS A 100 -2.60 -11.01 -13.11
C HIS A 100 -4.00 -10.45 -13.38
N TYR A 101 -4.21 -9.84 -14.54
CA TYR A 101 -5.51 -9.29 -14.93
C TYR A 101 -5.68 -9.28 -16.45
N PHE A 102 -6.92 -9.26 -16.91
CA PHE A 102 -7.23 -9.03 -18.31
C PHE A 102 -7.36 -7.53 -18.60
N ASP A 103 -6.64 -7.07 -19.62
CA ASP A 103 -6.82 -5.71 -20.13
C ASP A 103 -8.12 -5.57 -20.94
N LYS A 104 -8.39 -4.36 -21.46
CA LYS A 104 -9.59 -4.07 -22.25
C LYS A 104 -9.74 -4.95 -23.50
N ASN A 105 -8.65 -5.51 -24.01
CA ASN A 105 -8.62 -6.36 -25.18
C ASN A 105 -8.65 -7.85 -24.81
N GLN A 106 -8.91 -8.18 -23.54
CA GLN A 106 -8.87 -9.55 -23.01
C GLN A 106 -7.49 -10.21 -23.15
N ILE A 107 -6.43 -9.40 -23.09
CA ILE A 107 -5.06 -9.90 -23.04
C ILE A 107 -4.65 -9.96 -21.57
N GLU A 108 -4.10 -11.09 -21.15
CA GLU A 108 -3.52 -11.25 -19.81
C GLU A 108 -2.31 -10.32 -19.62
N ARG A 109 -2.26 -9.68 -18.46
CA ARG A 109 -1.20 -8.76 -18.04
C ARG A 109 -0.77 -9.08 -16.62
N GLU A 110 0.53 -9.01 -16.39
CA GLU A 110 1.14 -9.05 -15.07
C GLU A 110 1.50 -7.63 -14.61
N ALA A 111 1.23 -7.31 -13.35
CA ALA A 111 1.70 -6.08 -12.72
C ALA A 111 2.19 -6.32 -11.29
N VAL A 112 3.26 -5.61 -10.92
CA VAL A 112 3.74 -5.57 -9.53
C VAL A 112 3.15 -4.35 -8.83
N ILE A 113 2.30 -4.60 -7.84
CA ILE A 113 1.66 -3.58 -7.02
C ILE A 113 2.53 -3.33 -5.78
N PRO A 114 3.01 -2.08 -5.55
CA PRO A 114 3.96 -1.78 -4.49
C PRO A 114 3.28 -1.65 -3.11
N THR A 115 2.67 -2.75 -2.66
CA THR A 115 1.91 -2.86 -1.41
C THR A 115 2.78 -2.78 -0.16
N ALA A 116 4.04 -3.23 -0.24
CA ALA A 116 5.03 -3.14 0.83
C ALA A 116 4.56 -3.65 2.20
N PHE A 117 3.94 -4.83 2.23
CA PHE A 117 3.48 -5.47 3.46
C PHE A 117 4.55 -6.40 4.06
N GLU A 118 4.36 -6.83 5.30
CA GLU A 118 5.30 -7.76 5.95
C GLU A 118 5.17 -9.17 5.38
N LYS A 119 6.31 -9.81 5.09
CA LYS A 119 6.35 -11.19 4.59
C LYS A 119 5.70 -12.14 5.60
N GLY A 120 4.68 -12.87 5.15
CA GLY A 120 3.90 -13.79 5.99
C GLY A 120 2.64 -13.18 6.62
N ALA A 121 2.36 -11.90 6.40
CA ALA A 121 1.05 -11.35 6.73
C ALA A 121 0.00 -11.76 5.68
N SER A 122 -1.20 -12.12 6.13
CA SER A 122 -2.35 -12.52 5.29
C SER A 122 -3.10 -11.33 4.67
N THR A 123 -2.44 -10.17 4.51
CA THR A 123 -3.09 -8.93 4.04
C THR A 123 -3.57 -9.03 2.59
N TYR A 124 -2.85 -9.75 1.73
CA TYR A 124 -3.19 -9.92 0.31
C TYR A 124 -3.05 -11.39 -0.11
N PRO A 125 -3.98 -12.28 0.29
CA PRO A 125 -3.84 -13.72 0.03
C PRO A 125 -3.82 -14.07 -1.45
N ILE A 126 -2.99 -15.04 -1.85
CA ILE A 126 -2.88 -15.51 -3.25
C ILE A 126 -4.15 -16.22 -3.67
N GLY A 127 -4.75 -15.80 -4.79
CA GLY A 127 -6.02 -16.29 -5.33
C GLY A 127 -7.19 -15.34 -5.11
N MET A 128 -7.04 -14.37 -4.20
CA MET A 128 -8.03 -13.32 -4.00
C MET A 128 -8.01 -12.30 -5.14
N THR A 129 -9.14 -11.63 -5.31
CA THR A 129 -9.30 -10.55 -6.30
C THR A 129 -9.11 -9.21 -5.60
N MET A 130 -8.40 -8.29 -6.25
CA MET A 130 -8.27 -6.90 -5.82
C MET A 130 -8.47 -5.96 -6.98
N ASP A 131 -8.96 -4.75 -6.71
CA ASP A 131 -9.12 -3.71 -7.71
C ASP A 131 -7.82 -2.91 -7.84
N ILE A 132 -7.28 -2.90 -9.06
CA ILE A 132 -6.14 -2.07 -9.44
C ILE A 132 -6.58 -0.99 -10.43
N TYR A 133 -5.84 0.11 -10.44
CA TYR A 133 -6.12 1.28 -11.27
C TYR A 133 -4.88 1.61 -12.09
N GLU A 134 -5.01 1.59 -13.41
CA GLU A 134 -3.93 2.00 -14.30
C GLU A 134 -4.18 3.43 -14.80
N TYR A 135 -3.21 4.31 -14.60
CA TYR A 135 -3.24 5.67 -15.12
C TYR A 135 -1.86 6.07 -15.64
N GLN A 136 -1.75 6.32 -16.96
CA GLN A 136 -0.49 6.69 -17.63
C GLN A 136 0.67 5.71 -17.36
N GLY A 137 0.39 4.40 -17.42
CA GLY A 137 1.39 3.36 -17.17
C GLY A 137 1.82 3.21 -15.71
N LYS A 138 1.10 3.86 -14.78
CA LYS A 138 1.31 3.69 -13.33
C LYS A 138 0.12 2.98 -12.71
N TYR A 139 0.41 2.14 -11.72
CA TYR A 139 -0.59 1.40 -10.98
C TYR A 139 -0.86 2.00 -9.61
N GLY A 140 -2.14 2.08 -9.28
CA GLY A 140 -2.68 2.27 -7.94
C GLY A 140 -3.57 1.09 -7.58
N TRP A 141 -3.96 0.98 -6.32
CA TRP A 141 -4.86 -0.07 -5.87
C TRP A 141 -5.68 0.41 -4.68
N ASP A 142 -6.80 -0.26 -4.45
CA ASP A 142 -7.62 -0.08 -3.26
C ASP A 142 -7.40 -1.26 -2.29
N PRO A 143 -6.77 -1.04 -1.12
CA PRO A 143 -6.57 -2.10 -0.12
C PRO A 143 -7.87 -2.75 0.37
N ASP A 144 -8.98 -2.01 0.39
CA ASP A 144 -10.26 -2.50 0.93
C ASP A 144 -11.05 -3.32 -0.10
N SER A 145 -10.56 -3.39 -1.35
CA SER A 145 -11.21 -4.13 -2.44
C SER A 145 -10.90 -5.63 -2.45
N VAL A 146 -10.01 -6.11 -1.58
CA VAL A 146 -9.58 -7.52 -1.54
C VAL A 146 -10.77 -8.40 -1.17
N ARG A 147 -11.15 -9.30 -2.08
CA ARG A 147 -12.35 -10.14 -1.95
C ARG A 147 -12.21 -11.48 -2.67
N ASP A 148 -13.04 -12.43 -2.24
CA ASP A 148 -13.16 -13.74 -2.87
C ASP A 148 -14.19 -13.66 -4.02
N GLU A 149 -13.73 -13.12 -5.15
CA GLU A 149 -14.52 -13.05 -6.39
C GLU A 149 -13.87 -13.93 -7.46
N ILE A 150 -14.67 -14.78 -8.10
CA ILE A 150 -14.21 -15.61 -9.22
C ILE A 150 -14.29 -14.80 -10.50
N LEU A 151 -13.14 -14.60 -11.16
CA LEU A 151 -13.10 -13.86 -12.43
C LEU A 151 -13.31 -14.79 -13.64
N PRO A 152 -13.91 -14.31 -14.73
CA PRO A 152 -13.88 -15.02 -16.00
C PRO A 152 -12.43 -15.27 -16.43
N GLY A 153 -12.10 -16.52 -16.78
CA GLY A 153 -10.73 -16.90 -17.16
C GLY A 153 -9.75 -16.96 -15.98
N GLU A 154 -10.23 -17.05 -14.73
CA GLU A 154 -9.35 -17.15 -13.55
C GLU A 154 -8.33 -18.30 -13.63
N GLN A 155 -8.68 -19.42 -14.28
CA GLN A 155 -7.72 -20.51 -14.48
C GLN A 155 -6.49 -20.07 -15.27
N GLU A 156 -6.66 -19.20 -16.27
CA GLU A 156 -5.56 -18.64 -17.07
C GLU A 156 -4.74 -17.67 -16.21
N LEU A 157 -5.40 -16.79 -15.45
CA LEU A 157 -4.74 -15.84 -14.54
C LEU A 157 -3.96 -16.51 -13.39
N MET A 158 -4.18 -17.80 -13.15
CA MET A 158 -3.63 -18.54 -12.00
C MET A 158 -2.92 -19.84 -12.40
N ASP A 159 -2.62 -20.03 -13.69
CA ASP A 159 -2.12 -21.30 -14.24
C ASP A 159 -0.69 -21.65 -13.73
N ASP A 160 0.17 -20.65 -13.60
CA ASP A 160 1.62 -20.83 -13.41
C ASP A 160 2.12 -20.44 -12.00
N LYS A 161 1.26 -20.54 -10.97
CA LYS A 161 1.53 -19.95 -9.63
C LYS A 161 2.99 -20.18 -9.19
N PRO A 162 3.76 -19.11 -8.86
CA PRO A 162 5.19 -19.19 -8.57
C PRO A 162 5.36 -19.67 -7.14
N VAL A 163 5.10 -20.96 -6.94
CA VAL A 163 5.10 -21.58 -5.63
C VAL A 163 6.07 -22.73 -5.68
N ASP A 164 7.25 -22.50 -5.12
CA ASP A 164 8.11 -23.59 -4.69
C ASP A 164 7.35 -24.40 -3.62
N PRO A 165 7.01 -25.68 -3.88
CA PRO A 165 6.24 -26.50 -2.95
C PRO A 165 6.89 -26.58 -1.56
N SER A 166 8.21 -26.43 -1.51
CA SER A 166 9.03 -26.44 -0.29
C SER A 166 8.75 -25.25 0.65
N LYS A 167 8.16 -24.17 0.13
CA LYS A 167 7.86 -22.95 0.88
C LYS A 167 6.39 -22.88 1.32
N LEU A 168 5.57 -23.84 0.91
CA LEU A 168 4.17 -23.92 1.34
C LEU A 168 4.08 -24.41 2.77
N ARG A 169 3.62 -23.54 3.66
CA ARG A 169 3.23 -23.96 5.02
C ARG A 169 1.79 -24.45 4.97
N MET A 170 1.62 -25.75 5.03
CA MET A 170 0.30 -26.35 5.11
C MET A 170 -0.26 -26.21 6.53
N THR A 171 -1.47 -25.67 6.67
CA THR A 171 -2.20 -25.52 7.93
C THR A 171 -3.54 -26.25 7.84
N ALA A 172 -4.08 -26.64 8.99
CA ALA A 172 -5.43 -27.18 9.08
C ALA A 172 -6.42 -26.02 9.09
N VAL A 173 -7.38 -26.06 8.18
CA VAL A 173 -8.38 -25.01 7.97
C VAL A 173 -9.75 -25.61 8.15
N GLN A 174 -10.63 -24.88 8.83
CA GLN A 174 -12.02 -25.25 8.94
C GLN A 174 -12.84 -24.43 7.95
N CYS A 175 -13.52 -25.10 7.02
CA CYS A 175 -14.32 -24.44 6.01
C CYS A 175 -15.49 -23.68 6.67
N PRO A 176 -15.64 -22.36 6.44
CA PRO A 176 -16.73 -21.59 7.04
C PRO A 176 -18.10 -21.95 6.46
N ASN A 177 -18.16 -22.50 5.24
CA ASN A 177 -19.42 -22.85 4.59
C ASN A 177 -19.96 -24.22 5.01
N CYS A 178 -19.10 -25.25 5.12
CA CYS A 178 -19.55 -26.62 5.43
C CYS A 178 -18.99 -27.20 6.74
N GLY A 179 -18.13 -26.48 7.45
CA GLY A 179 -17.53 -26.91 8.72
C GLY A 179 -16.45 -27.99 8.60
N ALA A 180 -16.18 -28.51 7.40
CA ALA A 180 -15.19 -29.55 7.18
C ALA A 180 -13.77 -29.04 7.42
N SER A 181 -12.97 -29.83 8.13
CA SER A 181 -11.53 -29.60 8.30
C SER A 181 -10.76 -30.15 7.12
N TYR A 182 -9.87 -29.36 6.52
CA TYR A 182 -8.98 -29.80 5.46
C TYR A 182 -7.64 -29.08 5.54
N GLN A 183 -6.66 -29.59 4.80
CA GLN A 183 -5.33 -29.00 4.78
C GLN A 183 -5.21 -28.03 3.61
N ALA A 184 -4.74 -26.81 3.87
CA ALA A 184 -4.49 -25.81 2.82
C ALA A 184 -3.23 -25.01 3.12
N ALA A 185 -2.72 -24.29 2.12
CA ALA A 185 -1.53 -23.49 2.29
C ALA A 185 -1.84 -22.13 2.91
N ALA A 186 -1.17 -21.79 4.00
CA ALA A 186 -1.28 -20.48 4.64
C ALA A 186 -0.87 -19.36 3.67
N GLY A 187 -1.66 -18.29 3.62
CA GLY A 187 -1.48 -17.17 2.70
C GLY A 187 -2.08 -17.37 1.29
N TYR A 188 -2.82 -18.46 1.06
CA TYR A 188 -3.52 -18.75 -0.20
C TYR A 188 -5.03 -18.82 0.02
N THR A 189 -5.79 -18.60 -1.04
CA THR A 189 -7.22 -18.95 -1.10
C THR A 189 -7.33 -20.46 -1.28
N GLY A 190 -7.88 -21.13 -0.27
CA GLY A 190 -8.12 -22.56 -0.30
C GLY A 190 -9.49 -22.86 -0.88
N ARG A 191 -9.56 -23.75 -1.87
CA ARG A 191 -10.84 -24.36 -2.29
C ARG A 191 -11.17 -25.50 -1.35
N CYS A 192 -12.32 -25.45 -0.69
CA CYS A 192 -12.78 -26.58 0.11
C CYS A 192 -13.02 -27.79 -0.80
N PRO A 193 -12.38 -28.95 -0.55
CA PRO A 193 -12.57 -30.14 -1.36
C PRO A 193 -13.96 -30.78 -1.20
N TYR A 194 -14.68 -30.42 -0.14
CA TYR A 194 -15.97 -31.04 0.20
C TYR A 194 -17.17 -30.27 -0.39
N CYS A 195 -17.16 -28.94 -0.33
CA CYS A 195 -18.27 -28.11 -0.82
C CYS A 195 -17.88 -27.16 -1.96
N GLY A 196 -16.61 -27.14 -2.35
CA GLY A 196 -16.11 -26.30 -3.44
C GLY A 196 -16.02 -24.82 -3.13
N SER A 197 -16.38 -24.36 -1.92
CA SER A 197 -16.30 -22.95 -1.54
C SER A 197 -14.85 -22.51 -1.33
N TYR A 198 -14.52 -21.33 -1.82
CA TYR A 198 -13.24 -20.68 -1.57
C TYR A 198 -13.29 -19.90 -0.25
N HIS A 199 -12.13 -19.77 0.38
CA HIS A 199 -11.90 -18.87 1.51
C HIS A 199 -10.40 -18.67 1.75
N ASN A 200 -10.07 -17.59 2.44
CA ASN A 200 -8.71 -17.31 2.86
C ASN A 200 -8.23 -18.31 3.90
N VAL A 201 -6.97 -18.69 3.75
CA VAL A 201 -6.24 -19.48 4.72
C VAL A 201 -5.25 -18.57 5.44
N GLU A 202 -5.52 -18.28 6.71
CA GLU A 202 -4.63 -17.53 7.60
C GLU A 202 -3.46 -18.40 8.13
#